data_AF-A0A3N5NMK9-F1
#
_entry.id   AF-A0A3N5NMK9-F1
#
_cell.length_a   1.000
_cell.length_b   1.000
_cell.length_c   1.000
_cell.angle_alpha   90.00
_cell.angle_beta   90.00
_cell.angle_gamma   90.00
#
_symmetry.space_group_name_H-M   'P 1'
#
loop_
_entity.id
_entity.type
_entity.pdbx_description
1 polymer ?
#
loop_
_entity_poly.entity_id
_entity_poly.type
_entity_poly.pdbx_seq_one_letter_code
_entity_poly.pdbx_strand_id
1 'polypeptide(L)'
;EMQRNGMVIGGHSHKHVALGTLEPTRQLEELTTCADLLHRNLQPQASWPFSYPYGKPGAYTPATIDAVRSLNFSSAFATTVGSNTIGQNPFAIHRIDPKDVRL
;
A
#
# COMPACT_ATOMS: atom_id res chain seq x y z
N GLU A 1 -5.18 2.88 -19.84
CA GLU A 1 -5.35 1.63 -20.61
C GLU A 1 -5.67 0.44 -19.71
N MET A 2 -4.82 0.14 -18.73
CA MET A 2 -4.99 -1.01 -17.83
C MET A 2 -6.35 -1.05 -17.09
N GLN A 3 -6.84 0.09 -16.58
CA GLN A 3 -8.16 0.15 -15.92
C GLN A 3 -9.31 -0.27 -16.84
N ARG A 4 -9.25 0.09 -18.13
CA ARG A 4 -10.27 -0.31 -19.12
C ARG A 4 -10.23 -1.81 -19.44
N ASN A 5 -9.14 -2.49 -19.07
CA ASN A 5 -8.96 -3.93 -19.22
C ASN A 5 -9.10 -4.66 -17.88
N GLY A 6 -9.76 -4.05 -16.89
CA GLY A 6 -10.13 -4.70 -15.63
C GLY A 6 -9.07 -4.64 -14.52
N MET A 7 -7.95 -3.95 -14.73
CA MET A 7 -6.90 -3.84 -13.71
C MET A 7 -7.23 -2.78 -12.66
N VAL A 8 -7.03 -3.12 -11.39
CA VAL A 8 -7.02 -2.17 -10.27
C VAL A 8 -5.61 -1.60 -10.13
N ILE A 9 -5.49 -0.27 -10.01
CA ILE A 9 -4.21 0.41 -9.80
C ILE A 9 -4.17 0.92 -8.35
N GLY A 10 -3.13 0.53 -7.61
CA GLY A 10 -2.94 0.90 -6.21
C GLY A 10 -1.83 1.90 -5.99
N GLY A 11 -1.72 2.40 -4.76
CA GLY A 11 -0.65 3.30 -4.34
C GLY A 11 0.63 2.56 -3.94
N HIS A 12 1.78 3.23 -4.12
CA HIS A 12 3.09 2.70 -3.72
C HIS A 12 4.03 3.82 -3.23
N SER A 13 3.48 4.77 -2.48
CA SER A 13 4.09 6.07 -2.12
C SER A 13 4.40 6.96 -3.34
N HIS A 14 4.91 8.16 -3.10
CA HIS A 14 5.29 9.10 -4.16
C HIS A 14 6.76 8.93 -4.58
N LYS A 15 7.69 8.90 -3.61
CA LYS A 15 9.14 8.84 -3.89
C LYS A 15 9.79 7.48 -3.63
N HIS A 16 9.01 6.45 -3.33
CA HIS A 16 9.52 5.09 -3.05
C HIS A 16 10.57 5.07 -1.91
N VAL A 17 10.25 5.80 -0.83
CA VAL A 17 11.05 5.84 0.40
C VAL A 17 10.46 4.87 1.43
N ALA A 18 11.31 4.33 2.30
CA ALA A 18 10.83 3.54 3.44
C ALA A 18 10.09 4.47 4.41
N LEU A 19 8.76 4.47 4.37
CA LEU A 19 7.92 5.43 5.11
C LEU A 19 8.22 5.40 6.62
N GLY A 20 8.53 4.24 7.17
CA GLY A 20 8.88 4.09 8.58
C GLY A 20 10.19 4.77 9.01
N THR A 21 11.02 5.25 8.07
CA THR A 21 12.22 6.05 8.37
C THR A 21 11.96 7.55 8.38
N LEU A 22 10.72 7.98 8.12
CA LEU A 22 10.31 9.38 8.09
C LEU A 22 9.54 9.76 9.35
N GLU A 23 9.56 11.04 9.68
CA GLU A 23 8.63 11.61 10.65
C GLU A 23 7.17 11.48 10.16
N PRO A 24 6.18 11.33 11.06
CA PRO A 24 4.78 11.10 10.68
C PRO A 24 4.20 12.13 9.70
N THR A 25 4.58 13.41 9.82
CA THR A 25 4.15 14.47 8.90
C THR A 25 4.65 14.24 7.49
N ARG A 26 5.92 13.83 7.33
CA ARG A 26 6.52 13.50 6.03
C ARG A 26 5.95 12.22 5.45
N GLN A 27 5.58 11.24 6.28
CA GLN A 27 4.85 10.05 5.82
C GLN A 27 3.51 10.45 5.21
N LEU A 28 2.75 11.31 5.90
CA LEU A 28 1.46 11.79 5.42
C LEU A 28 1.59 12.57 4.11
N GLU A 29 2.60 13.42 3.96
CA GLU A 29 2.86 14.15 2.72
C GLU A 29 3.12 13.22 1.52
N GLU A 30 3.98 12.20 1.70
CA GLU A 30 4.27 11.21 0.66
C GLU A 30 3.03 10.41 0.26
N LEU A 31 2.21 10.02 1.24
CA LEU A 31 0.97 9.27 1.02
C LEU A 31 -0.12 10.14 0.39
N THR A 32 -0.26 11.40 0.81
CA THR A 32 -1.25 12.35 0.27
C THR A 32 -0.94 12.66 -1.19
N THR A 33 0.33 12.91 -1.50
CA THR A 33 0.77 13.15 -2.89
C THR A 33 0.49 11.93 -3.77
N CYS A 34 0.73 10.72 -3.25
CA CYS A 34 0.38 9.48 -3.94
C CYS A 34 -1.12 9.37 -4.21
N ALA A 35 -1.96 9.56 -3.18
CA ALA A 35 -3.42 9.48 -3.31
C ALA A 35 -3.98 10.52 -4.29
N ASP A 36 -3.49 11.76 -4.22
CA ASP A 36 -3.87 12.84 -5.13
C ASP A 36 -3.54 12.50 -6.58
N LEU A 37 -2.33 11.98 -6.84
CA LEU A 37 -1.94 11.60 -8.19
C LEU A 37 -2.79 10.45 -8.72
N LEU A 38 -3.15 9.46 -7.89
CA LEU A 38 -4.06 8.40 -8.29
C LEU A 38 -5.43 8.97 -8.66
N HIS A 39 -6.06 9.77 -7.78
CA HIS A 39 -7.39 10.33 -8.03
C HIS A 39 -7.43 11.30 -9.22
N ARG A 40 -6.35 12.05 -9.47
CA ARG A 40 -6.28 12.99 -10.60
C ARG A 40 -6.12 12.29 -11.95
N ASN A 41 -5.41 11.16 -12.00
CA ASN A 41 -4.99 10.54 -13.25
C ASN A 41 -5.74 9.25 -13.62
N LEU A 42 -6.49 8.69 -12.68
CA LEU A 42 -7.18 7.41 -12.86
C LEU A 42 -8.69 7.57 -12.81
N GLN A 43 -9.39 6.65 -13.46
CA GLN A 43 -10.84 6.53 -13.32
C GLN A 43 -11.18 6.11 -11.89
N PRO A 44 -12.33 6.54 -11.34
CA PRO A 44 -12.82 6.03 -10.06
C PRO A 44 -12.86 4.50 -10.05
N GLN A 45 -12.44 3.89 -8.95
CA GLN A 45 -12.48 2.44 -8.73
C GLN A 45 -13.07 2.13 -7.36
N ALA A 46 -13.68 0.95 -7.23
CA ALA A 46 -14.39 0.54 -6.01
C ALA A 46 -13.49 0.36 -4.77
N SER A 47 -12.19 0.15 -4.98
CA SER A 47 -11.22 -0.09 -3.92
C SER A 47 -9.86 0.50 -4.33
N TRP A 48 -9.20 1.16 -3.39
CA TRP A 48 -7.82 1.65 -3.55
C TRP A 48 -6.88 0.81 -2.68
N PRO A 49 -6.15 -0.17 -3.24
CA PRO A 49 -5.12 -0.89 -2.50
C PRO A 49 -3.83 -0.07 -2.40
N PHE A 50 -2.99 -0.38 -1.43
CA PHE A 50 -1.67 0.21 -1.26
C PHE A 50 -0.60 -0.85 -1.06
N SER A 51 0.64 -0.63 -1.49
CA SER A 51 1.78 -1.47 -1.14
C SER A 51 2.84 -0.62 -0.48
N TYR A 52 3.40 -1.07 0.65
CA TYR A 52 4.50 -0.34 1.31
C TYR A 52 5.80 -0.50 0.49
N PRO A 53 6.54 0.59 0.19
CA PRO A 53 7.91 0.49 -0.34
C PRO A 53 8.77 -0.36 0.59
N TYR A 54 9.52 -1.31 0.04
CA TYR A 54 10.33 -2.32 0.75
C TYR A 54 9.57 -3.28 1.67
N GLY A 55 8.39 -2.91 2.19
CA GLY A 55 7.36 -3.71 2.87
C GLY A 55 7.75 -4.58 4.07
N LYS A 56 9.03 -4.65 4.42
CA LYS A 56 9.54 -5.37 5.59
C LYS A 56 9.23 -4.62 6.89
N PRO A 57 9.25 -5.28 8.06
CA PRO A 57 9.17 -4.60 9.35
C PRO A 57 10.16 -3.42 9.42
N GLY A 58 9.68 -2.27 9.92
CA GLY A 58 10.43 -1.02 9.97
C GLY A 58 10.34 -0.15 8.70
N ALA A 59 9.89 -0.69 7.56
CA ALA A 59 9.60 0.11 6.36
C ALA A 59 8.30 0.92 6.47
N TYR A 60 7.46 0.59 7.46
CA TYR A 60 6.23 1.28 7.83
C TYR A 60 6.03 1.17 9.34
N THR A 61 5.28 2.09 9.92
CA THR A 61 4.97 2.14 11.36
C THR A 61 3.45 2.17 11.58
N PRO A 62 2.96 2.10 12.83
CA PRO A 62 1.55 2.33 13.13
C PRO A 62 1.04 3.67 12.58
N ALA A 63 1.84 4.74 12.67
CA ALA A 63 1.49 6.04 12.08
C ALA A 63 1.34 5.97 10.55
N THR A 64 2.17 5.17 9.86
CA THR A 64 2.01 4.94 8.42
C THR A 64 0.68 4.24 8.11
N ILE A 65 0.29 3.25 8.92
CA ILE A 65 -0.99 2.54 8.76
C ILE A 65 -2.17 3.50 8.94
N ASP A 66 -2.12 4.34 9.98
CA ASP A 66 -3.19 5.29 10.26
C ASP A 66 -3.32 6.34 9.15
N ALA A 67 -2.20 6.82 8.60
CA ALA A 67 -2.20 7.73 7.45
C ALA A 67 -2.77 7.08 6.18
N VAL A 68 -2.41 5.83 5.90
CA VAL A 68 -2.98 5.07 4.77
C VAL A 68 -4.50 4.91 4.94
N ARG A 69 -4.97 4.60 6.16
CA ARG A 69 -6.41 4.52 6.49
C ARG A 69 -7.11 5.86 6.30
N SER A 70 -6.54 6.95 6.81
CA SER A 70 -7.16 8.28 6.74
C SER A 70 -7.30 8.81 5.30
N LEU A 71 -6.49 8.29 4.38
CA LEU A 71 -6.51 8.64 2.96
C LEU A 71 -7.44 7.72 2.13
N ASN A 72 -8.30 6.94 2.79
CA ASN A 72 -9.29 6.06 2.16
C ASN A 72 -8.70 4.93 1.28
N PHE A 73 -7.45 4.53 1.52
CA PHE A 73 -6.99 3.24 1.02
C PHE A 73 -7.76 2.12 1.74
N SER A 74 -8.15 1.10 0.98
CA SER A 74 -8.97 -0.02 1.45
C SER A 74 -8.16 -1.15 2.08
N SER A 75 -6.88 -1.25 1.73
CA SER A 75 -5.96 -2.27 2.21
C SER A 75 -4.51 -1.86 1.95
N ALA A 76 -3.56 -2.50 2.65
CA ALA A 76 -2.15 -2.35 2.39
C ALA A 76 -1.36 -3.66 2.50
N PHE A 77 -0.46 -3.87 1.53
CA PHE A 77 0.39 -5.05 1.43
C PHE A 77 1.78 -4.79 2.00
N ALA A 78 2.21 -5.69 2.89
CA ALA A 78 3.58 -5.80 3.38
C ALA A 78 4.38 -6.82 2.54
N THR A 79 5.66 -7.01 2.84
CA THR A 79 6.47 -8.10 2.25
C THR A 79 6.70 -9.26 3.22
N THR A 80 6.04 -9.25 4.39
CA THR A 80 6.02 -10.40 5.28
C THR A 80 5.48 -11.60 4.53
N VAL A 81 6.28 -12.66 4.44
CA VAL A 81 5.89 -13.89 3.74
C VAL A 81 4.88 -14.65 4.57
N GLY A 82 3.73 -14.99 3.98
CA GLY A 82 2.74 -15.82 4.67
C GLY A 82 1.36 -15.83 4.03
N SER A 83 0.55 -16.78 4.48
CA SER A 83 -0.88 -16.81 4.19
C SER A 83 -1.64 -15.80 5.05
N ASN A 84 -2.80 -15.37 4.55
CA ASN A 84 -3.70 -14.50 5.29
C ASN A 84 -4.94 -15.27 5.77
N THR A 85 -5.49 -14.89 6.93
CA THR A 85 -6.71 -15.45 7.52
C THR A 85 -7.73 -14.35 7.77
N ILE A 86 -9.01 -14.74 7.90
CA ILE A 86 -10.09 -13.82 8.29
C ILE A 86 -9.74 -13.15 9.63
N GLY A 87 -10.03 -11.86 9.76
CA GLY A 87 -9.78 -11.07 10.98
C GLY A 87 -8.38 -10.47 11.10
N GLN A 88 -7.46 -10.76 10.18
CA GLN A 88 -6.16 -10.08 10.15
C GLN A 88 -6.28 -8.62 9.74
N ASN A 89 -5.27 -7.82 10.10
CA ASN A 89 -5.21 -6.40 9.77
C ASN A 89 -5.13 -6.21 8.25
N PRO A 90 -6.14 -5.60 7.59
CA PRO A 90 -6.14 -5.43 6.14
C PRO A 90 -5.10 -4.41 5.65
N PHE A 91 -4.40 -3.74 6.57
CA PHE A 91 -3.30 -2.82 6.29
C PHE A 91 -1.92 -3.40 6.59
N ALA A 92 -1.83 -4.72 6.79
CA ALA A 92 -0.57 -5.43 6.94
C ALA A 92 -0.65 -6.81 6.27
N ILE A 93 -1.24 -6.86 5.06
CA ILE A 93 -1.48 -8.09 4.33
C ILE A 93 -0.15 -8.76 3.97
N HIS A 94 -0.02 -10.04 4.32
CA HIS A 94 1.14 -10.86 3.97
C HIS A 94 1.10 -11.23 2.49
N ARG A 95 2.27 -11.44 1.90
CA ARG A 95 2.40 -11.85 0.49
C ARG A 95 3.09 -13.21 0.39
N ILE A 96 2.85 -13.92 -0.70
CA ILE A 96 3.71 -15.03 -1.11
C ILE A 96 4.65 -14.48 -2.17
N ASP A 97 5.95 -14.66 -1.98
CA ASP A 97 6.92 -14.27 -2.99
C ASP A 97 6.93 -15.32 -4.11
N PRO A 98 6.83 -14.91 -5.39
CA PRO A 98 6.90 -15.85 -6.51
C PRO A 98 8.12 -16.78 -6.48
N LYS A 99 9.26 -16.35 -5.91
CA LYS A 99 10.44 -17.21 -5.78
C LYS A 99 10.23 -18.40 -4.82
N ASP A 100 9.27 -18.27 -3.91
CA ASP A 100 8.95 -19.28 -2.89
C ASP A 100 7.84 -20.23 -3.37
N VAL A 101 7.21 -19.94 -4.52
CA VAL A 101 6.22 -20.82 -5.16
C VAL A 101 6.95 -21.93 -5.92
N ARG A 102 6.81 -23.16 -5.44
CA ARG A 102 7.22 -24.35 -6.19
C ARG A 102 6.03 -24.82 -7.04
N LEU A 103 6.23 -24.86 -8.36
CA LEU A 103 5.27 -25.41 -9.34
C LEU A 103 5.40 -26.94 -9.42
#